data_AF-A0AA39IGE0-F1
#
_entry.id   AF-A0AA39IGE0-F1
#
_cell.length_a   1.000
_cell.length_b   1.000
_cell.length_c   1.000
_cell.angle_alpha   90.00
_cell.angle_beta   90.00
_cell.angle_gamma   90.00
#
_symmetry.space_group_name_H-M   'P 1'
#
loop_
_entity.id
_entity.type
_entity.pdbx_description
1 polymer ?
#
loop_
_entity_poly.entity_id
_entity_poly.type
_entity_poly.pdbx_seq_one_letter_code
_entity_poly.pdbx_strand_id
1 'polypeptide(L)'
;MFPQSSRPMPPPGFTDIRFGLLSPTLSYRVDALLQLAQTIPAALIEGNKFLADLRDDREALMKKHFSMELLNDAIHFLKLPLQQGFAVPIELVAYYFNLVNRAHVKGEGDKKELEKVKAALEATKKDLAEQKSESLSKQAQTDGEGLPEASIQNSDQEQPAEILQLLNQAILTISQEEDKQKVAEAREENEILHVLVSQLEKRAYAARADLQAQKMLTELTLEENAQLKAQIREKDEQLHQAQDQSGFLRRDFSALKDDFKAKEEVMRKYHDSLTKADECLTSYMHENLSLKAEILDKNRKLKAMEESYASAATELEHIQAGVQVTMDSLHQRVLDERKNHAAGLDKEVEKVEKEKQSLLDENEKLIEKMQADEEELRKLKDELKTAQEVSLKYHKESKLMEEEMLQLREEIQRTFQTLRSSEKFREDQRLALQEQLLQTQIALEEERKKTR
;
A
#
# COMPACT_ATOMS: atom_id res chain seq x y z
N MET A 1 44.56 -11.80 35.55
CA MET A 1 44.62 -12.69 34.38
C MET A 1 43.21 -13.22 34.12
N PHE A 2 42.54 -12.72 33.09
CA PHE A 2 41.22 -13.23 32.67
C PHE A 2 41.42 -14.24 31.54
N PRO A 3 40.64 -15.33 31.48
CA PRO A 3 40.81 -16.34 30.43
C PRO A 3 40.30 -15.78 29.10
N GLN A 4 41.18 -15.72 28.09
CA GLN A 4 40.79 -15.52 26.71
C GLN A 4 40.06 -16.78 26.23
N SER A 5 38.74 -16.71 26.07
CA SER A 5 37.95 -17.74 25.41
C SER A 5 38.08 -17.63 23.89
N SER A 6 39.20 -18.12 23.36
CA SER A 6 39.41 -18.33 21.93
C SER A 6 38.64 -19.56 21.45
N ARG A 7 37.32 -19.46 21.33
CA ARG A 7 36.56 -20.33 20.41
C ARG A 7 36.16 -19.49 19.20
N PRO A 8 36.51 -19.92 17.97
CA PRO A 8 36.02 -19.25 16.78
C PRO A 8 34.50 -19.40 16.78
N MET A 9 33.78 -18.28 16.90
CA MET A 9 32.35 -18.28 16.70
C MET A 9 32.06 -18.72 15.26
N PRO A 10 31.00 -19.53 15.04
CA PRO A 10 30.54 -19.83 13.68
C PRO A 10 30.28 -18.50 12.94
N PRO A 11 30.46 -18.46 11.61
CA PRO A 11 30.23 -17.24 10.86
C PRO A 11 28.80 -16.76 11.17
N PRO A 12 28.66 -15.53 11.69
CA PRO A 12 27.35 -14.99 12.05
C PRO A 12 26.40 -15.08 10.86
N GLY A 13 25.15 -15.45 11.11
CA GLY A 13 24.15 -15.46 10.06
C GLY A 13 23.97 -14.04 9.50
N PHE A 14 23.46 -13.91 8.26
CA PHE A 14 23.15 -12.59 7.69
C PHE A 14 22.23 -11.73 8.58
N THR A 15 21.44 -12.35 9.45
CA THR A 15 20.65 -11.70 10.49
C THR A 15 21.51 -10.90 11.48
N ASP A 16 22.66 -11.42 11.89
CA ASP A 16 23.53 -10.80 12.90
C ASP A 16 24.25 -9.56 12.35
N ILE A 17 24.63 -9.59 11.06
CA ILE A 17 25.20 -8.43 10.35
C ILE A 17 24.18 -7.29 10.29
N ARG A 18 22.91 -7.60 9.99
CA ARG A 18 21.84 -6.58 9.97
C ARG A 18 21.64 -5.93 11.33
N PHE A 19 21.52 -6.72 12.40
CA PHE A 19 21.33 -6.16 13.75
C PHE A 19 22.53 -5.32 14.21
N GLY A 20 23.75 -5.75 13.90
CA GLY A 20 24.95 -4.99 14.23
C GLY A 20 25.03 -3.66 13.49
N LEU A 21 24.64 -3.61 12.21
CA LEU A 21 24.57 -2.36 11.44
C LEU A 21 23.51 -1.40 11.97
N LEU A 22 22.35 -1.93 12.42
CA LEU A 22 21.28 -1.11 13.01
C LEU A 22 21.58 -0.63 14.44
N SER A 23 22.66 -1.09 15.06
CA SER A 23 22.96 -0.83 16.46
C SER A 23 23.25 0.66 16.75
N PRO A 24 22.75 1.23 17.86
CA PRO A 24 23.11 2.59 18.25
C PRO A 24 24.58 2.72 18.66
N THR A 25 25.23 1.62 19.04
CA THR A 25 26.63 1.62 19.46
C THR A 25 27.56 1.56 18.24
N LEU A 26 28.52 2.49 18.18
CA LEU A 26 29.48 2.58 17.08
C LEU A 26 30.32 1.30 16.91
N SER A 27 30.74 0.68 18.02
CA SER A 27 31.56 -0.53 18.00
C SER A 27 30.88 -1.70 17.28
N TYR A 28 29.59 -1.93 17.54
CA TYR A 28 28.80 -2.98 16.90
C TYR A 28 28.58 -2.70 15.41
N ARG A 29 28.43 -1.43 15.02
CA ARG A 29 28.31 -1.04 13.60
C ARG A 29 29.61 -1.29 12.84
N VAL A 30 30.75 -0.98 13.44
CA VAL A 30 32.07 -1.25 12.84
C VAL A 30 32.31 -2.75 12.70
N ASP A 31 31.96 -3.55 13.71
CA ASP A 31 32.06 -5.02 13.63
C ASP A 31 31.19 -5.60 12.52
N ALA A 32 29.96 -5.10 12.39
CA ALA A 32 29.05 -5.57 11.37
C ALA A 32 29.48 -5.14 9.95
N LEU A 33 30.09 -3.96 9.80
CA LEU A 33 30.73 -3.53 8.55
C LEU A 33 31.91 -4.42 8.16
N LEU A 34 32.75 -4.81 9.13
CA LEU A 34 33.85 -5.77 8.89
C LEU A 34 33.33 -7.13 8.43
N GLN A 35 32.28 -7.63 9.09
CA GLN A 35 31.65 -8.90 8.72
C GLN A 35 30.99 -8.82 7.34
N LEU A 36 30.30 -7.73 7.03
CA LEU A 36 29.74 -7.49 5.70
C LEU A 36 30.84 -7.47 4.64
N ALA A 37 31.97 -6.81 4.91
CA ALA A 37 33.10 -6.77 3.98
C ALA A 37 33.68 -8.17 3.70
N GLN A 38 33.61 -9.10 4.65
CA GLN A 38 34.03 -10.50 4.43
C GLN A 38 33.07 -11.27 3.51
N THR A 39 31.82 -10.81 3.35
CA THR A 39 30.84 -11.42 2.43
C THR A 39 30.99 -10.95 0.99
N ILE A 40 31.76 -9.87 0.76
CA ILE A 40 31.99 -9.31 -0.58
C ILE A 40 33.22 -9.97 -1.21
N PRO A 41 33.16 -10.44 -2.47
CA PRO A 41 34.30 -11.02 -3.17
C PRO A 41 35.53 -10.11 -3.11
N ALA A 42 36.70 -10.67 -2.74
CA ALA A 42 37.93 -9.91 -2.53
C ALA A 42 38.30 -9.03 -3.73
N ALA A 43 38.10 -9.52 -4.95
CA ALA A 43 38.35 -8.79 -6.20
C ALA A 43 37.59 -7.45 -6.32
N LEU A 44 36.50 -7.28 -5.58
CA LEU A 44 35.67 -6.06 -5.59
C LEU A 44 36.08 -5.02 -4.55
N ILE A 45 36.88 -5.41 -3.56
CA ILE A 45 37.22 -4.60 -2.38
C ILE A 45 38.73 -4.49 -2.14
N GLU A 46 39.54 -5.11 -3.00
CA GLU A 46 41.00 -5.07 -2.94
C GLU A 46 41.51 -3.63 -3.17
N GLY A 47 42.44 -3.18 -2.31
CA GLY A 47 42.98 -1.82 -2.36
C GLY A 47 42.07 -0.73 -1.77
N ASN A 48 40.94 -1.10 -1.16
CA ASN A 48 40.06 -0.12 -0.51
C ASN A 48 40.68 0.39 0.81
N LYS A 49 41.03 1.67 0.84
CA LYS A 49 41.65 2.33 2.00
C LYS A 49 40.75 2.29 3.25
N PHE A 50 39.45 2.51 3.09
CA PHE A 50 38.50 2.46 4.21
C PHE A 50 38.46 1.08 4.87
N LEU A 51 38.48 0.00 4.07
CA LEU A 51 38.53 -1.37 4.60
C LEU A 51 39.86 -1.70 5.30
N ALA A 52 40.98 -1.18 4.79
CA ALA A 52 42.28 -1.31 5.44
C ALA A 52 42.27 -0.58 6.81
N ASP A 53 41.80 0.67 6.83
CA ASP A 53 41.65 1.45 8.06
C ASP A 53 40.69 0.76 9.06
N LEU A 54 39.62 0.11 8.56
CA LEU A 54 38.67 -0.67 9.37
C LEU A 54 39.31 -1.89 10.05
N ARG A 55 40.28 -2.54 9.39
CA ARG A 55 40.94 -3.77 9.86
C ARG A 55 42.14 -3.50 10.77
N ASP A 56 42.96 -2.51 10.40
CA ASP A 56 44.28 -2.32 10.98
C ASP A 56 44.30 -1.30 12.13
N ASP A 57 43.36 -0.34 12.17
CA ASP A 57 43.34 0.71 13.19
C ASP A 57 41.91 1.08 13.65
N ARG A 58 41.20 0.07 14.14
CA ARG A 58 39.81 0.18 14.64
C ARG A 58 39.65 1.27 15.71
N GLU A 59 40.62 1.40 16.62
CA GLU A 59 40.55 2.40 17.69
C GLU A 59 40.76 3.82 17.16
N ALA A 60 41.69 4.06 16.24
CA ALA A 60 41.84 5.39 15.64
C ALA A 60 40.62 5.74 14.79
N LEU A 61 40.05 4.79 14.06
CA LEU A 61 38.83 5.00 13.26
C LEU A 61 37.65 5.44 14.14
N MET A 62 37.44 4.78 15.29
CA MET A 62 36.40 5.16 16.25
C MET A 62 36.69 6.49 16.98
N LYS A 63 37.96 6.87 17.13
CA LYS A 63 38.35 8.17 17.72
C LYS A 63 38.30 9.34 16.73
N LYS A 64 38.55 9.06 15.44
CA LYS A 64 38.69 10.06 14.37
C LYS A 64 37.35 10.47 13.77
N HIS A 65 36.41 9.53 13.66
CA HIS A 65 35.12 9.78 13.04
C HIS A 65 34.01 9.94 14.07
N PHE A 66 33.49 11.16 14.21
CA PHE A 66 32.10 11.35 14.62
C PHE A 66 31.21 10.59 13.63
N SER A 67 30.11 9.99 14.09
CA SER A 67 29.35 8.97 13.36
C SER A 67 29.08 9.25 11.88
N MET A 68 28.98 10.52 11.45
CA MET A 68 28.71 10.92 10.07
C MET A 68 29.81 10.63 9.04
N GLU A 69 31.08 10.83 9.37
CA GLU A 69 32.15 10.57 8.41
C GLU A 69 32.29 9.08 8.14
N LEU A 70 32.15 8.27 9.20
CA LEU A 70 32.09 6.81 9.09
C LEU A 70 30.92 6.35 8.21
N LEU A 71 29.75 7.00 8.33
CA LEU A 71 28.57 6.70 7.52
C LEU A 71 28.82 7.00 6.04
N ASN A 72 29.42 8.16 5.73
CA ASN A 72 29.71 8.54 4.35
C ASN A 72 30.77 7.62 3.72
N ASP A 73 31.83 7.30 4.45
CA ASP A 73 32.87 6.40 3.97
C ASP A 73 32.34 4.96 3.78
N ALA A 74 31.47 4.50 4.67
CA ALA A 74 30.77 3.22 4.52
C ALA A 74 29.83 3.22 3.30
N ILE A 75 29.08 4.29 3.04
CA ILE A 75 28.25 4.41 1.83
C ILE A 75 29.13 4.37 0.57
N HIS A 76 30.26 5.07 0.55
CA HIS A 76 31.17 5.07 -0.58
C HIS A 76 31.78 3.69 -0.83
N PHE A 77 32.18 2.98 0.24
CA PHE A 77 32.62 1.60 0.19
C PHE A 77 31.56 0.67 -0.43
N LEU A 78 30.29 0.82 -0.04
CA LEU A 78 29.21 -0.07 -0.48
C LEU A 78 28.66 0.24 -1.88
N LYS A 79 28.87 1.45 -2.40
CA LYS A 79 28.49 1.82 -3.77
C LYS A 79 29.22 1.01 -4.84
N LEU A 80 30.50 0.68 -4.62
CA LEU A 80 31.33 0.02 -5.62
C LEU A 80 30.86 -1.43 -5.92
N PRO A 81 30.59 -2.29 -4.91
CA PRO A 81 29.98 -3.60 -5.15
C PRO A 81 28.56 -3.54 -5.74
N LEU A 82 27.75 -2.55 -5.35
CA LEU A 82 26.38 -2.35 -5.88
C LEU A 82 26.40 -2.04 -7.38
N GLN A 83 27.29 -1.14 -7.81
CA GLN A 83 27.44 -0.79 -9.24
C GLN A 83 27.89 -1.97 -10.09
N GLN A 84 28.53 -2.97 -9.50
CA GLN A 84 29.00 -4.18 -10.16
C GLN A 84 28.01 -5.36 -10.03
N GLY A 85 26.79 -5.09 -9.55
CA GLY A 85 25.69 -6.07 -9.53
C GLY A 85 25.64 -7.00 -8.31
N PHE A 86 26.42 -6.74 -7.26
CA PHE A 86 26.37 -7.53 -6.03
C PHE A 86 25.31 -6.94 -5.06
N ALA A 87 24.05 -7.39 -5.19
CA ALA A 87 22.90 -6.68 -4.60
C ALA A 87 22.46 -7.15 -3.20
N VAL A 88 22.55 -8.43 -2.86
CA VAL A 88 21.50 -9.01 -1.99
C VAL A 88 21.57 -8.65 -0.47
N PRO A 89 22.71 -8.24 0.13
CA PRO A 89 22.68 -7.61 1.46
C PRO A 89 22.97 -6.11 1.46
N ILE A 90 23.55 -5.56 0.39
CA ILE A 90 24.18 -4.23 0.41
C ILE A 90 23.14 -3.10 0.28
N GLU A 91 22.04 -3.35 -0.42
CA GLU A 91 20.94 -2.40 -0.58
C GLU A 91 20.29 -2.03 0.77
N LEU A 92 20.13 -3.02 1.66
CA LEU A 92 19.60 -2.84 3.01
C LEU A 92 20.52 -1.98 3.89
N VAL A 93 21.84 -2.11 3.70
CA VAL A 93 22.84 -1.33 4.43
C VAL A 93 22.91 0.10 3.90
N ALA A 94 22.84 0.27 2.58
CA ALA A 94 22.72 1.58 1.95
C ALA A 94 21.43 2.30 2.39
N TYR A 95 20.32 1.56 2.51
CA TYR A 95 19.04 2.08 3.01
C TYR A 95 19.13 2.53 4.47
N TYR A 96 19.73 1.71 5.35
CA TYR A 96 19.95 2.10 6.74
C TYR A 96 20.83 3.35 6.87
N PHE A 97 21.96 3.41 6.16
CA PHE A 97 22.83 4.58 6.24
C PHE A 97 22.19 5.83 5.67
N ASN A 98 21.36 5.70 4.62
CA ASN A 98 20.52 6.80 4.14
C ASN A 98 19.49 7.25 5.19
N LEU A 99 18.90 6.32 5.95
CA LEU A 99 17.96 6.63 7.03
C LEU A 99 18.65 7.36 8.18
N VAL A 100 19.85 6.92 8.59
CA VAL A 100 20.64 7.58 9.63
C VAL A 100 21.13 8.94 9.16
N ASN A 101 21.63 9.07 7.93
CA ASN A 101 21.96 10.37 7.35
C ASN A 101 20.75 11.30 7.31
N ARG A 102 19.55 10.82 6.93
CA ARG A 102 18.31 11.62 6.97
C ARG A 102 17.91 12.01 8.39
N ALA A 103 18.09 11.15 9.38
CA ALA A 103 17.79 11.45 10.78
C ALA A 103 18.77 12.50 11.36
N HIS A 104 20.03 12.49 10.90
CA HIS A 104 21.04 13.45 11.35
C HIS A 104 20.99 14.79 10.60
N VAL A 105 20.67 14.77 9.30
CA VAL A 105 20.39 15.98 8.51
C VAL A 105 19.13 16.70 9.01
N LYS A 106 18.21 16.00 9.70
CA LYS A 106 17.06 16.56 10.43
C LYS A 106 17.41 17.22 11.77
N GLY A 107 18.63 17.73 11.93
CA GLY A 107 18.98 18.67 12.99
C GLY A 107 18.46 20.08 12.66
N GLU A 108 17.43 20.53 13.38
CA GLU A 108 16.88 21.89 13.63
C GLU A 108 16.82 22.99 12.54
N GLY A 109 17.38 22.83 11.34
CA GLY A 109 17.52 23.92 10.35
C GLY A 109 16.24 24.34 9.62
N ASP A 110 15.32 23.42 9.31
CA ASP A 110 14.32 23.67 8.25
C ASP A 110 12.86 23.55 8.66
N LYS A 111 12.52 23.95 9.89
CA LYS A 111 11.12 24.21 10.24
C LYS A 111 10.50 25.31 9.36
N LYS A 112 11.32 26.26 8.89
CA LYS A 112 10.90 27.37 8.02
C LYS A 112 10.76 26.99 6.55
N GLU A 113 11.62 26.11 6.01
CA GLU A 113 11.45 25.64 4.63
C GLU A 113 10.30 24.64 4.51
N LEU A 114 10.08 23.79 5.52
CA LEU A 114 8.94 22.88 5.55
C LEU A 114 7.59 23.63 5.65
N GLU A 115 7.52 24.73 6.40
CA GLU A 115 6.35 25.63 6.43
C GLU A 115 6.13 26.33 5.07
N LYS A 116 7.20 26.77 4.38
CA LYS A 116 7.08 27.35 3.03
C LYS A 116 6.59 26.34 2.01
N VAL A 117 7.10 25.11 2.06
CA VAL A 117 6.68 24.03 1.16
C VAL A 117 5.25 23.59 1.47
N LYS A 118 4.85 23.51 2.74
CA LYS A 118 3.46 23.26 3.13
C LYS A 118 2.50 24.36 2.66
N ALA A 119 2.88 25.63 2.82
CA ALA A 119 2.09 26.76 2.34
C ALA A 119 1.97 26.76 0.80
N ALA A 120 3.05 26.46 0.08
CA ALA A 120 3.03 26.32 -1.37
C ALA A 120 2.15 25.16 -1.84
N LEU A 121 2.17 24.03 -1.12
CA LEU A 121 1.35 22.86 -1.40
C LEU A 121 -0.14 23.11 -1.14
N GLU A 122 -0.50 23.82 -0.08
CA GLU A 122 -1.89 24.20 0.20
C GLU A 122 -2.43 25.24 -0.78
N ALA A 123 -1.57 26.17 -1.25
CA ALA A 123 -1.93 27.08 -2.33
C ALA A 123 -2.19 26.32 -3.65
N THR A 124 -1.34 25.37 -4.02
CA THR A 124 -1.54 24.57 -5.25
C THR A 124 -2.77 23.66 -5.14
N LYS A 125 -3.07 23.09 -3.96
CA LYS A 125 -4.31 22.31 -3.75
C LYS A 125 -5.56 23.17 -3.92
N LYS A 126 -5.52 24.42 -3.45
CA LYS A 126 -6.63 25.36 -3.59
C LYS A 126 -6.84 25.75 -5.05
N ASP A 127 -5.75 26.05 -5.78
CA ASP A 127 -5.80 26.35 -7.21
C ASP A 127 -6.30 25.15 -8.02
N LEU A 128 -5.94 23.92 -7.64
CA LEU A 128 -6.43 22.69 -8.28
C LEU A 128 -7.92 22.45 -8.01
N ALA A 129 -8.40 22.79 -6.81
CA ALA A 129 -9.80 22.67 -6.44
C ALA A 129 -10.68 23.70 -7.17
N GLU A 130 -10.17 24.92 -7.36
CA GLU A 130 -10.81 25.97 -8.15
C GLU A 130 -10.80 25.65 -9.66
N GLN A 131 -9.72 25.08 -10.19
CA GLN A 131 -9.70 24.59 -11.57
C GLN A 131 -10.66 23.41 -11.78
N LYS A 132 -10.81 22.52 -10.79
CA LYS A 132 -11.75 21.39 -10.86
C LYS A 132 -13.20 21.85 -10.79
N SER A 133 -13.52 22.90 -10.02
CA SER A 133 -14.87 23.49 -9.98
C SER A 133 -15.20 24.29 -11.25
N GLU A 134 -14.22 24.99 -11.85
CA GLU A 134 -14.40 25.65 -13.16
C GLU A 134 -14.53 24.65 -14.32
N SER A 135 -13.84 23.51 -14.26
CA SER A 135 -13.96 22.43 -15.23
C SER A 135 -15.36 21.79 -15.20
N LEU A 136 -15.89 21.57 -13.99
CA LEU A 136 -17.24 21.03 -13.78
C LEU A 136 -18.34 22.05 -14.13
N SER A 137 -18.09 23.35 -13.97
CA SER A 137 -19.00 24.42 -14.41
C SER A 137 -19.08 24.54 -15.93
N LYS A 138 -17.96 24.40 -16.65
CA LYS A 138 -17.92 24.42 -18.12
C LYS A 138 -18.51 23.18 -18.77
N GLN A 139 -18.59 22.06 -18.06
CA GLN A 139 -19.23 20.83 -18.54
C GLN A 139 -20.76 20.79 -18.29
N ALA A 140 -21.29 21.72 -17.49
CA ALA A 140 -22.71 21.88 -17.22
C ALA A 140 -23.39 22.98 -18.07
N GLN A 141 -22.67 23.62 -19.00
CA GLN A 141 -23.17 24.72 -19.85
C GLN A 141 -23.14 24.46 -21.37
N THR A 142 -22.95 23.20 -21.81
CA THR A 142 -23.04 22.85 -23.24
C THR A 142 -24.26 22.01 -23.64
N ASP A 143 -25.29 21.93 -22.78
CA ASP A 143 -26.61 21.42 -23.16
C ASP A 143 -27.61 22.58 -23.23
N GLY A 144 -27.55 23.34 -24.33
CA GLY A 144 -28.44 24.46 -24.57
C GLY A 144 -28.19 25.11 -25.92
N GLU A 145 -29.03 24.74 -26.89
CA GLU A 145 -29.28 25.36 -28.20
C GLU A 145 -28.41 24.96 -29.41
N GLY A 146 -29.10 24.40 -30.42
CA GLY A 146 -28.84 24.72 -31.83
C GLY A 146 -28.33 23.58 -32.71
N LEU A 147 -29.26 22.93 -33.43
CA LEU A 147 -29.04 22.23 -34.70
C LEU A 147 -28.14 23.05 -35.67
N PRO A 148 -27.36 22.40 -36.54
CA PRO A 148 -27.87 22.23 -37.90
C PRO A 148 -27.65 20.83 -38.49
N GLU A 149 -28.59 20.48 -39.37
CA GLU A 149 -28.58 19.31 -40.24
C GLU A 149 -27.31 19.21 -41.08
N ALA A 150 -26.67 18.05 -41.06
CA ALA A 150 -25.84 17.58 -42.17
C ALA A 150 -25.86 16.05 -42.23
N SER A 151 -26.53 15.55 -43.26
CA SER A 151 -26.58 14.18 -43.71
C SER A 151 -25.19 13.55 -43.87
N ILE A 152 -24.89 12.47 -43.15
CA ILE A 152 -23.86 11.49 -43.54
C ILE A 152 -24.38 10.07 -43.30
N GLN A 153 -24.18 9.26 -44.33
CA GLN A 153 -24.63 7.89 -44.53
C GLN A 153 -23.90 6.89 -43.63
N ASN A 154 -24.62 5.80 -43.31
CA ASN A 154 -24.17 4.41 -43.10
C ASN A 154 -22.69 4.14 -42.74
N SER A 155 -22.47 3.59 -41.54
CA SER A 155 -21.83 2.27 -41.36
C SER A 155 -21.77 1.88 -39.88
N ASP A 156 -22.22 0.66 -39.59
CA ASP A 156 -21.78 -0.26 -38.53
C ASP A 156 -21.91 0.20 -37.07
N GLN A 157 -23.12 -0.03 -36.55
CA GLN A 157 -23.43 -0.14 -35.12
C GLN A 157 -22.96 -1.50 -34.59
N GLU A 158 -21.84 -1.55 -33.85
CA GLU A 158 -21.58 -2.66 -32.91
C GLU A 158 -20.62 -2.32 -31.74
N GLN A 159 -20.17 -1.06 -31.58
CA GLN A 159 -19.14 -0.71 -30.59
C GLN A 159 -19.55 -0.09 -29.22
N PRO A 160 -20.80 0.35 -28.92
CA PRO A 160 -21.06 0.98 -27.61
C PRO A 160 -21.03 0.00 -26.42
N ALA A 161 -21.45 -1.25 -26.63
CA ALA A 161 -21.58 -2.25 -25.57
C ALA A 161 -20.21 -2.78 -25.11
N GLU A 162 -19.28 -2.98 -26.04
CA GLU A 162 -17.92 -3.46 -25.76
C GLU A 162 -17.10 -2.45 -24.95
N ILE A 163 -17.28 -1.15 -25.23
CA ILE A 163 -16.62 -0.05 -24.50
C ILE A 163 -17.15 0.03 -23.07
N LEU A 164 -18.46 -0.09 -22.86
CA LEU A 164 -19.08 -0.10 -21.53
C LEU A 164 -18.67 -1.33 -20.70
N GLN A 165 -18.52 -2.48 -21.34
CA GLN A 165 -18.09 -3.71 -20.68
C GLN A 165 -16.61 -3.63 -20.27
N LEU A 166 -15.74 -3.07 -21.11
CA LEU A 166 -14.33 -2.80 -20.78
C LEU A 166 -14.18 -1.77 -19.65
N LEU A 167 -15.02 -0.74 -19.60
CA LEU A 167 -15.02 0.26 -18.54
C LEU A 167 -15.45 -0.31 -17.19
N ASN A 168 -16.51 -1.12 -17.17
CA ASN A 168 -16.94 -1.81 -15.94
C ASN A 168 -15.89 -2.82 -15.46
N GLN A 169 -15.22 -3.51 -16.38
CA GLN A 169 -14.14 -4.43 -16.03
C GLN A 169 -12.90 -3.69 -15.50
N ALA A 170 -12.56 -2.52 -16.05
CA ALA A 170 -11.48 -1.68 -15.56
C ALA A 170 -11.77 -1.12 -14.15
N ILE A 171 -13.00 -0.67 -13.89
CA ILE A 171 -13.43 -0.17 -12.57
C ILE A 171 -13.35 -1.28 -11.50
N LEU A 172 -13.81 -2.49 -11.84
CA LEU A 172 -13.70 -3.65 -10.95
C LEU A 172 -12.24 -4.03 -10.65
N THR A 173 -11.37 -3.93 -11.66
CA THR A 173 -9.93 -4.23 -11.49
C THR A 173 -9.26 -3.18 -10.61
N ILE A 174 -9.54 -1.89 -10.83
CA ILE A 174 -9.01 -0.79 -10.01
C ILE A 174 -9.48 -0.91 -8.56
N SER A 175 -10.77 -1.23 -8.33
CA SER A 175 -11.30 -1.43 -6.98
C SER A 175 -10.65 -2.61 -6.26
N GLN A 176 -10.37 -3.71 -6.97
CA GLN A 176 -9.67 -4.87 -6.40
C GLN A 176 -8.20 -4.59 -6.11
N GLU A 177 -7.53 -3.78 -6.93
CA GLU A 177 -6.15 -3.34 -6.70
C GLU A 177 -6.07 -2.39 -5.50
N GLU A 178 -7.02 -1.45 -5.35
CA GLU A 178 -7.10 -0.56 -4.18
C GLU A 178 -7.33 -1.33 -2.87
N ASP A 179 -8.21 -2.34 -2.89
CA ASP A 179 -8.44 -3.17 -1.70
C ASP A 179 -7.23 -4.03 -1.36
N LYS A 180 -6.51 -4.57 -2.36
CA LYS A 180 -5.23 -5.26 -2.13
C LYS A 180 -4.17 -4.33 -1.56
N GLN A 181 -4.12 -3.09 -2.05
CA GLN A 181 -3.15 -2.10 -1.59
C GLN A 181 -3.43 -1.68 -0.14
N LYS A 182 -4.70 -1.46 0.23
CA LYS A 182 -5.10 -1.20 1.62
C LYS A 182 -4.80 -2.37 2.56
N VAL A 183 -4.96 -3.61 2.08
CA VAL A 183 -4.59 -4.81 2.86
C VAL A 183 -3.07 -4.95 3.00
N ALA A 184 -2.30 -4.55 1.99
CA ALA A 184 -0.84 -4.55 2.06
C ALA A 184 -0.32 -3.48 3.04
N GLU A 185 -0.87 -2.26 2.99
CA GLU A 185 -0.54 -1.17 3.92
C GLU A 185 -0.90 -1.56 5.37
N ALA A 186 -2.08 -2.14 5.59
CA ALA A 186 -2.47 -2.62 6.92
C ALA A 186 -1.59 -3.77 7.44
N ARG A 187 -1.04 -4.60 6.56
CA ARG A 187 -0.06 -5.64 6.95
C ARG A 187 1.28 -5.04 7.33
N GLU A 188 1.76 -4.06 6.57
CA GLU A 188 3.02 -3.37 6.84
C GLU A 188 2.95 -2.58 8.16
N GLU A 189 1.83 -1.89 8.42
CA GLU A 189 1.60 -1.22 9.70
C GLU A 189 1.57 -2.20 10.88
N ASN A 190 0.95 -3.37 10.71
CA ASN A 190 0.89 -4.40 11.75
C ASN A 190 2.29 -5.01 12.01
N GLU A 191 3.10 -5.18 10.97
CA GLU A 191 4.48 -5.66 11.09
C GLU A 191 5.37 -4.64 11.83
N ILE A 192 5.21 -3.35 11.52
CA ILE A 192 5.88 -2.24 12.23
C ILE A 192 5.48 -2.21 13.71
N LEU A 193 4.18 -2.36 14.01
CA LEU A 193 3.67 -2.43 15.39
C LEU A 193 4.26 -3.63 16.14
N HIS A 194 4.35 -4.80 15.49
CA HIS A 194 4.90 -6.00 16.11
C HIS A 194 6.40 -5.85 16.45
N VAL A 195 7.15 -5.15 15.58
CA VAL A 195 8.56 -4.80 15.82
C VAL A 195 8.69 -3.81 16.97
N LEU A 196 7.84 -2.78 17.02
CA LEU A 196 7.84 -1.78 18.10
C LEU A 196 7.51 -2.41 19.47
N VAL A 197 6.51 -3.28 19.53
CA VAL A 197 6.15 -4.04 20.74
C VAL A 197 7.34 -4.89 21.21
N SER A 198 7.98 -5.63 20.30
CA SER A 198 9.15 -6.45 20.65
C SER A 198 10.35 -5.61 21.15
N GLN A 199 10.55 -4.41 20.59
CA GLN A 199 11.59 -3.49 21.08
C GLN A 199 11.25 -2.91 22.47
N LEU A 200 9.99 -2.59 22.73
CA LEU A 200 9.53 -2.12 24.04
C LEU A 200 9.68 -3.22 25.11
N GLU A 201 9.34 -4.47 24.78
CA GLU A 201 9.55 -5.61 25.68
C GLU A 201 11.04 -5.79 26.01
N LYS A 202 11.94 -5.73 25.02
CA LYS A 202 13.39 -5.81 25.25
C LYS A 202 13.89 -4.68 26.15
N ARG A 203 13.41 -3.44 25.96
CA ARG A 203 13.75 -2.31 26.83
C ARG A 203 13.21 -2.49 28.25
N ALA A 204 12.00 -3.02 28.41
CA ALA A 204 11.43 -3.32 29.71
C ALA A 204 12.24 -4.41 30.45
N TYR A 205 12.72 -5.44 29.75
CA TYR A 205 13.62 -6.44 30.32
C TYR A 205 14.97 -5.85 30.74
N ALA A 206 15.58 -4.99 29.90
CA ALA A 206 16.83 -4.32 30.25
C ALA A 206 16.67 -3.41 31.48
N ALA A 207 15.59 -2.62 31.54
CA ALA A 207 15.31 -1.77 32.69
C ALA A 207 15.09 -2.57 33.99
N ARG A 208 14.48 -3.75 33.92
CA ARG A 208 14.36 -4.66 35.08
C ARG A 208 15.72 -5.20 35.53
N ALA A 209 16.60 -5.54 34.60
CA ALA A 209 17.95 -6.00 34.92
C ALA A 209 18.78 -4.88 35.58
N ASP A 210 18.70 -3.66 35.07
CA ASP A 210 19.38 -2.49 35.65
C ASP A 210 18.85 -2.17 37.06
N LEU A 211 17.54 -2.24 37.27
CA LEU A 211 16.94 -2.06 38.59
C LEU A 211 17.40 -3.14 39.58
N GLN A 212 17.56 -4.39 39.12
CA GLN A 212 18.07 -5.48 39.94
C GLN A 212 19.56 -5.31 40.27
N ALA A 213 20.36 -4.82 39.33
CA ALA A 213 21.76 -4.48 39.55
C ALA A 213 21.91 -3.32 40.55
N GLN A 214 21.06 -2.30 40.45
CA GLN A 214 21.03 -1.21 41.42
C GLN A 214 20.70 -1.70 42.84
N LYS A 215 19.71 -2.60 43.00
CA LYS A 215 19.37 -3.18 44.30
C LYS A 215 20.55 -3.95 44.94
N MET A 216 21.27 -4.75 44.15
CA MET A 216 22.46 -5.45 44.65
C MET A 216 23.57 -4.49 45.06
N LEU A 217 23.76 -3.38 44.32
CA LEU A 217 24.73 -2.35 44.68
C LEU A 217 24.35 -1.66 46.00
N THR A 218 23.07 -1.35 46.22
CA THR A 218 22.61 -0.77 47.50
C THR A 218 22.81 -1.75 48.66
N GLU A 219 22.58 -3.04 48.47
CA GLU A 219 22.83 -4.06 49.50
C GLU A 219 24.32 -4.15 49.84
N LEU A 220 25.21 -4.19 48.85
CA LEU A 220 26.67 -4.20 49.07
C LEU A 220 27.15 -2.94 49.82
N THR A 221 26.67 -1.76 49.43
CA THR A 221 27.06 -0.51 50.12
C THR A 221 26.53 -0.44 51.56
N LEU A 222 25.37 -1.04 51.86
CA LEU A 222 24.88 -1.15 53.23
C LEU A 222 25.74 -2.09 54.07
N GLU A 223 26.21 -3.20 53.48
CA GLU A 223 27.11 -4.14 54.13
C GLU A 223 28.50 -3.54 54.41
N GLU A 224 29.09 -2.83 53.44
CA GLU A 224 30.34 -2.10 53.65
C GLU A 224 30.22 -1.04 54.75
N ASN A 225 29.10 -0.30 54.79
CA ASN A 225 28.83 0.68 55.84
C ASN A 225 28.66 0.02 57.22
N ALA A 226 28.10 -1.18 57.29
CA ALA A 226 28.00 -1.94 58.54
C ALA A 226 29.38 -2.41 59.03
N GLN A 227 30.25 -2.86 58.12
CA GLN A 227 31.62 -3.26 58.44
C GLN A 227 32.47 -2.08 58.93
N LEU A 228 32.38 -0.92 58.28
CA LEU A 228 33.07 0.30 58.71
C LEU A 228 32.63 0.75 60.11
N LYS A 229 31.33 0.68 60.42
CA LYS A 229 30.82 0.97 61.77
C LYS A 229 31.34 0.01 62.83
N ALA A 230 31.53 -1.27 62.49
CA ALA A 230 32.11 -2.25 63.40
C ALA A 230 33.59 -1.94 63.68
N GLN A 231 34.37 -1.59 62.66
CA GLN A 231 35.77 -1.20 62.82
C GLN A 231 35.96 0.07 63.66
N ILE A 232 35.07 1.05 63.51
CA ILE A 232 35.09 2.28 64.34
C ILE A 232 34.87 1.92 65.82
N ARG A 233 33.91 1.06 66.14
CA ARG A 233 33.66 0.61 67.52
C ARG A 233 34.85 -0.14 68.12
N GLU A 234 35.48 -1.01 67.35
CA GLU A 234 36.68 -1.74 67.79
C GLU A 234 37.84 -0.77 68.09
N LYS A 235 38.00 0.29 67.29
CA LYS A 235 39.02 1.32 67.51
C LYS A 235 38.72 2.19 68.73
N ASP A 236 37.46 2.50 68.98
CA ASP A 236 37.04 3.23 70.18
C ASP A 236 37.25 2.39 71.47
N GLU A 237 37.02 1.08 71.42
CA GLU A 237 37.32 0.17 72.54
C GLU A 237 38.84 0.05 72.80
N GLN A 238 39.66 0.00 71.75
CA GLN A 238 41.13 0.02 71.88
C GLN A 238 41.62 1.34 72.49
N LEU A 239 41.00 2.46 72.14
CA LEU A 239 41.32 3.77 72.71
C LEU A 239 40.97 3.85 74.21
N HIS A 240 39.82 3.31 74.61
CA HIS A 240 39.43 3.25 76.02
C HIS A 240 40.34 2.33 76.85
N GLN A 241 40.77 1.19 76.31
CA GLN A 241 41.74 0.31 76.98
C GLN A 241 43.13 0.97 77.13
N ALA A 242 43.55 1.78 76.16
CA ALA A 242 44.79 2.55 76.25
C ALA A 242 44.70 3.70 77.29
N GLN A 243 43.52 4.29 77.48
CA GLN A 243 43.28 5.31 78.51
C GLN A 243 43.28 4.71 79.93
N ASP A 244 42.79 3.47 80.12
CA ASP A 244 42.80 2.78 81.41
C ASP A 244 44.21 2.29 81.83
N GLN A 245 45.15 2.13 80.88
CA GLN A 245 46.55 1.77 81.16
C GLN A 245 47.44 2.96 81.55
N SER A 246 46.95 4.20 81.45
CA SER A 246 47.69 5.42 81.86
C SER A 246 47.61 5.71 83.38
N GLY A 247 47.00 4.82 84.17
CA GLY A 247 46.71 5.01 85.59
C GLY A 247 47.68 4.35 86.58
N PHE A 248 48.96 4.11 86.23
CA PHE A 248 49.91 3.47 87.13
C PHE A 248 51.30 4.11 87.02
N LEU A 249 51.70 4.84 88.06
CA LEU A 249 53.07 4.92 88.64
C LEU A 249 53.24 6.22 89.47
N ARG A 250 53.15 6.11 90.79
CA ARG A 250 53.77 7.05 91.74
C ARG A 250 54.24 6.30 92.99
N ARG A 251 55.56 6.29 93.19
CA ARG A 251 56.41 6.21 94.42
C ARG A 251 57.79 5.71 93.95
N ASP A 252 58.96 6.25 94.30
CA ASP A 252 59.42 7.01 95.46
C ASP A 252 60.60 7.96 95.14
N PHE A 253 60.93 8.81 96.11
CA PHE A 253 61.88 9.92 96.15
C PHE A 253 63.38 9.56 96.02
N SER A 254 64.18 10.43 95.33
CA SER A 254 65.47 11.00 95.80
C SER A 254 66.48 11.45 94.71
N ALA A 255 66.04 12.14 93.64
CA ALA A 255 66.97 12.77 92.66
C ALA A 255 66.46 14.14 92.13
N LEU A 256 65.94 14.99 93.02
CA LEU A 256 65.01 16.09 92.69
C LEU A 256 65.56 17.34 91.96
N LYS A 257 66.75 17.32 91.35
CA LYS A 257 67.30 18.50 90.63
C LYS A 257 67.57 18.27 89.15
N ASP A 258 68.12 17.12 88.76
CA ASP A 258 68.23 16.73 87.36
C ASP A 258 66.90 16.19 86.81
N ASP A 259 66.05 15.64 87.69
CA ASP A 259 64.70 15.18 87.38
C ASP A 259 63.76 16.34 87.01
N PHE A 260 63.99 17.56 87.50
CA PHE A 260 63.15 18.71 87.17
C PHE A 260 63.34 19.15 85.70
N LYS A 261 64.57 19.10 85.19
CA LYS A 261 64.87 19.38 83.78
C LYS A 261 64.37 18.27 82.86
N ALA A 262 64.58 17.00 83.24
CA ALA A 262 64.04 15.86 82.47
C ALA A 262 62.50 15.89 82.44
N LYS A 263 61.86 16.28 83.56
CA LYS A 263 60.41 16.41 83.66
C LYS A 263 59.88 17.64 82.91
N GLU A 264 60.58 18.77 82.89
CA GLU A 264 60.26 19.89 82.00
C GLU A 264 60.34 19.48 80.53
N GLU A 265 61.35 18.69 80.15
CA GLU A 265 61.48 18.23 78.76
C GLU A 265 60.42 17.19 78.38
N VAL A 266 60.05 16.28 79.29
CA VAL A 266 58.93 15.35 79.10
C VAL A 266 57.60 16.11 79.04
N MET A 267 57.38 17.10 79.91
CA MET A 267 56.18 17.95 79.88
C MET A 267 56.13 18.79 78.59
N ARG A 268 57.27 19.26 78.08
CA ARG A 268 57.34 19.98 76.80
C ARG A 268 57.01 19.03 75.64
N LYS A 269 57.60 17.83 75.58
CA LYS A 269 57.27 16.81 74.55
C LYS A 269 55.82 16.36 74.61
N TYR A 270 55.26 16.24 75.82
CA TYR A 270 53.84 15.93 76.03
C TYR A 270 52.96 17.08 75.57
N HIS A 271 53.32 18.32 75.88
CA HIS A 271 52.62 19.51 75.39
C HIS A 271 52.67 19.61 73.87
N ASP A 272 53.84 19.45 73.24
CA ASP A 272 54.00 19.45 71.79
C ASP A 272 53.19 18.32 71.12
N SER A 273 53.10 17.15 71.77
CA SER A 273 52.29 16.03 71.26
C SER A 273 50.80 16.32 71.37
N LEU A 274 50.36 16.94 72.47
CA LEU A 274 49.00 17.43 72.65
C LEU A 274 48.64 18.49 71.62
N THR A 275 49.52 19.46 71.37
CA THR A 275 49.31 20.49 70.36
C THR A 275 49.20 19.89 68.96
N LYS A 276 50.07 18.93 68.59
CA LYS A 276 49.95 18.22 67.31
C LYS A 276 48.67 17.39 67.20
N ALA A 277 48.24 16.75 68.29
CA ALA A 277 46.98 16.02 68.32
C ALA A 277 45.78 16.96 68.13
N ASP A 278 45.82 18.14 68.74
CA ASP A 278 44.78 19.18 68.61
C ASP A 278 44.75 19.79 67.20
N GLU A 279 45.91 20.04 66.60
CA GLU A 279 46.03 20.46 65.18
C GLU A 279 45.48 19.39 64.23
N CYS A 280 45.82 18.11 64.46
CA CYS A 280 45.32 16.99 63.65
C CYS A 280 43.80 16.83 63.79
N LEU A 281 43.27 16.94 65.01
CA LEU A 281 41.83 16.88 65.27
C LEU A 281 41.10 18.07 64.61
N THR A 282 41.68 19.26 64.69
CA THR A 282 41.13 20.47 64.06
C THR A 282 41.09 20.33 62.54
N SER A 283 42.16 19.82 61.91
CA SER A 283 42.20 19.54 60.47
C SER A 283 41.15 18.51 60.07
N TYR A 284 41.05 17.40 60.81
CA TYR A 284 40.06 16.35 60.58
C TYR A 284 38.61 16.87 60.72
N MET A 285 38.34 17.73 61.71
CA MET A 285 37.03 18.37 61.87
C MET A 285 36.72 19.31 60.69
N HIS A 286 37.71 20.06 60.21
CA HIS A 286 37.53 20.96 59.07
C HIS A 286 37.22 20.19 57.77
N GLU A 287 37.96 19.11 57.51
CA GLU A 287 37.70 18.21 56.38
C GLU A 287 36.30 17.57 56.46
N ASN A 288 35.88 17.11 57.65
CA ASN A 288 34.54 16.56 57.83
C ASN A 288 33.44 17.61 57.63
N LEU A 289 33.64 18.85 58.07
CA LEU A 289 32.70 19.94 57.81
C LEU A 289 32.60 20.27 56.32
N SER A 290 33.74 20.25 55.61
CA SER A 290 33.78 20.42 54.15
C SER A 290 33.03 19.31 53.43
N LEU A 291 33.29 18.04 53.77
CA LEU A 291 32.58 16.89 53.20
C LEU A 291 31.08 16.95 53.48
N LYS A 292 30.69 17.35 54.71
CA LYS A 292 29.27 17.52 55.07
C LYS A 292 28.60 18.61 54.22
N ALA A 293 29.29 19.71 53.94
CA ALA A 293 28.78 20.76 53.07
C ALA A 293 28.60 20.26 51.63
N GLU A 294 29.56 19.48 51.11
CA GLU A 294 29.47 18.89 49.77
C GLU A 294 28.31 17.89 49.64
N ILE A 295 28.11 17.04 50.66
CA ILE A 295 26.97 16.11 50.71
C ILE A 295 25.65 16.87 50.71
N LEU A 296 25.54 17.96 51.48
CA LEU A 296 24.34 18.79 51.50
C LEU A 296 24.06 19.46 50.14
N ASP A 297 25.09 19.93 49.44
CA ASP A 297 24.95 20.49 48.09
C ASP A 297 24.50 19.43 47.08
N LYS A 298 25.10 18.23 47.11
CA LYS A 298 24.67 17.09 46.27
C LYS A 298 23.21 16.70 46.54
N ASN A 299 22.80 16.66 47.80
CA ASN A 299 21.40 16.36 48.16
C ASN A 299 20.43 17.43 47.68
N ARG A 300 20.81 18.71 47.70
CA ARG A 300 19.98 19.79 47.12
C ARG A 300 19.84 19.63 45.60
N LYS A 301 20.93 19.31 44.89
CA LYS A 301 20.89 19.05 43.44
C LYS A 301 20.05 17.83 43.09
N LEU A 302 20.16 16.76 43.88
CA LEU A 302 19.35 15.55 43.71
C LEU A 302 17.85 15.87 43.86
N LYS A 303 17.48 16.62 44.91
CA LYS A 303 16.10 17.04 45.12
C LYS A 303 15.56 17.93 44.00
N ALA A 304 16.34 18.88 43.50
CA ALA A 304 15.96 19.70 42.35
C ALA A 304 15.75 18.86 41.08
N MET A 305 16.57 17.82 40.89
CA MET A 305 16.43 16.88 39.78
C MET A 305 15.16 16.02 39.92
N GLU A 306 14.85 15.53 41.13
CA GLU A 306 13.61 14.80 41.42
C GLU A 306 12.36 15.65 41.13
N GLU A 307 12.35 16.92 41.55
CA GLU A 307 11.27 17.87 41.27
C GLU A 307 11.13 18.12 39.75
N SER A 308 12.25 18.24 39.03
CA SER A 308 12.24 18.37 37.57
C SER A 308 11.69 17.12 36.87
N TYR A 309 12.04 15.92 37.34
CA TYR A 309 11.50 14.67 36.79
C TYR A 309 10.01 14.52 37.07
N ALA A 310 9.55 14.90 38.26
CA ALA A 310 8.13 14.92 38.60
C ALA A 310 7.35 15.87 37.68
N SER A 311 7.87 17.08 37.42
CA SER A 311 7.28 18.01 36.47
C SER A 311 7.20 17.42 35.06
N ALA A 312 8.29 16.85 34.55
CA ALA A 312 8.30 16.22 33.22
C ALA A 312 7.34 15.02 33.11
N ALA A 313 7.19 14.23 34.18
CA ALA A 313 6.21 13.13 34.23
C ALA A 313 4.78 13.66 34.11
N THR A 314 4.44 14.74 34.83
CA THR A 314 3.11 15.35 34.72
C THR A 314 2.84 15.91 33.32
N GLU A 315 3.83 16.54 32.68
CA GLU A 315 3.69 17.03 31.29
C GLU A 315 3.45 15.89 30.31
N LEU A 316 4.16 14.76 30.47
CA LEU A 316 3.94 13.57 29.64
C LEU A 316 2.54 12.99 29.82
N GLU A 317 2.00 12.96 31.04
CA GLU A 317 0.61 12.53 31.29
C GLU A 317 -0.40 13.45 30.59
N HIS A 318 -0.19 14.77 30.62
CA HIS A 318 -1.05 15.73 29.92
C HIS A 318 -0.98 15.56 28.39
N ILE A 319 0.21 15.30 27.85
CA ILE A 319 0.40 15.02 26.42
C ILE A 319 -0.31 13.71 26.06
N GLN A 320 -0.16 12.65 26.85
CA GLN A 320 -0.84 11.37 26.62
C GLN A 320 -2.36 11.51 26.64
N ALA A 321 -2.91 12.24 27.62
CA ALA A 321 -4.34 12.54 27.69
C ALA A 321 -4.80 13.34 26.46
N GLY A 322 -4.03 14.35 26.03
CA GLY A 322 -4.32 15.12 24.82
C GLY A 322 -4.33 14.26 23.55
N VAL A 323 -3.34 13.37 23.40
CA VAL A 323 -3.27 12.43 22.27
C VAL A 323 -4.48 11.50 22.28
N GLN A 324 -4.87 10.95 23.44
CA GLN A 324 -6.02 10.06 23.54
C GLN A 324 -7.32 10.74 23.08
N VAL A 325 -7.57 11.97 23.55
CA VAL A 325 -8.76 12.75 23.14
C VAL A 325 -8.77 13.01 21.63
N THR A 326 -7.60 13.33 21.04
CA THR A 326 -7.52 13.52 19.59
C THR A 326 -7.76 12.23 18.81
N MET A 327 -7.28 11.09 19.32
CA MET A 327 -7.47 9.78 18.72
C MET A 327 -8.95 9.36 18.77
N ASP A 328 -9.63 9.58 19.90
CA ASP A 328 -11.06 9.30 20.06
C ASP A 328 -11.91 10.19 19.14
N SER A 329 -11.56 11.48 19.02
CA SER A 329 -12.22 12.40 18.07
C SER A 329 -12.04 11.97 16.61
N LEU A 330 -10.85 11.48 16.25
CA LEU A 330 -10.56 10.98 14.91
C LEU A 330 -11.35 9.69 14.63
N HIS A 331 -11.35 8.74 15.57
CA HIS A 331 -12.15 7.52 15.45
C HIS A 331 -13.63 7.82 15.25
N GLN A 332 -14.19 8.77 16.02
CA GLN A 332 -15.59 9.15 15.87
C GLN A 332 -15.88 9.74 14.48
N ARG A 333 -15.02 10.63 13.96
CA ARG A 333 -15.17 11.18 12.60
C ARG A 333 -15.13 10.09 11.53
N VAL A 334 -14.19 9.14 11.63
CA VAL A 334 -14.10 8.02 10.70
C VAL A 334 -15.38 7.15 10.74
N LEU A 335 -15.94 6.92 11.92
CA LEU A 335 -17.21 6.19 12.06
C LEU A 335 -18.38 6.95 11.43
N ASP A 336 -18.44 8.27 11.60
CA ASP A 336 -19.50 9.10 11.03
C ASP A 336 -19.38 9.20 9.50
N GLU A 337 -18.18 9.34 8.95
CA GLU A 337 -17.92 9.28 7.50
C GLU A 337 -18.33 7.94 6.91
N ARG A 338 -18.01 6.82 7.57
CA ARG A 338 -18.45 5.48 7.13
C ARG A 338 -19.97 5.34 7.12
N LYS A 339 -20.67 5.86 8.14
CA LYS A 339 -22.13 5.86 8.18
C LYS A 339 -22.73 6.70 7.05
N ASN A 340 -22.18 7.88 6.79
CA ASN A 340 -22.63 8.75 5.72
C ASN A 340 -22.39 8.13 4.34
N HIS A 341 -21.23 7.49 4.13
CA HIS A 341 -20.92 6.79 2.89
C HIS A 341 -21.86 5.59 2.67
N ALA A 342 -22.10 4.77 3.71
CA ALA A 342 -23.05 3.67 3.64
C ALA A 342 -24.47 4.15 3.29
N ALA A 343 -24.95 5.21 3.94
CA ALA A 343 -26.25 5.80 3.62
C ALA A 343 -26.33 6.40 2.20
N GLY A 344 -25.19 6.87 1.66
CA GLY A 344 -25.08 7.30 0.27
C GLY A 344 -25.22 6.13 -0.71
N LEU A 345 -24.49 5.04 -0.45
CA LEU A 345 -24.56 3.81 -1.25
C LEU A 345 -25.97 3.20 -1.23
N ASP A 346 -26.64 3.15 -0.08
CA ASP A 346 -28.00 2.59 0.03
C ASP A 346 -29.00 3.34 -0.86
N LYS A 347 -28.88 4.67 -0.95
CA LYS A 347 -29.72 5.49 -1.85
C LYS A 347 -29.42 5.25 -3.31
N GLU A 348 -28.15 5.04 -3.66
CA GLU A 348 -27.73 4.76 -5.02
C GLU A 348 -28.21 3.37 -5.46
N VAL A 349 -28.11 2.37 -4.59
CA VAL A 349 -28.70 1.04 -4.80
C VAL A 349 -30.21 1.13 -5.01
N GLU A 350 -30.93 1.87 -4.15
CA GLU A 350 -32.39 2.04 -4.31
C GLU A 350 -32.74 2.70 -5.66
N LYS A 351 -31.93 3.67 -6.11
CA LYS A 351 -32.11 4.32 -7.42
C LYS A 351 -31.90 3.32 -8.56
N VAL A 352 -30.82 2.56 -8.53
CA VAL A 352 -30.50 1.54 -9.54
C VAL A 352 -31.56 0.44 -9.57
N GLU A 353 -32.08 0.02 -8.42
CA GLU A 353 -33.18 -0.96 -8.35
C GLU A 353 -34.47 -0.43 -9.00
N LYS A 354 -34.81 0.84 -8.79
CA LYS A 354 -35.96 1.49 -9.46
C LYS A 354 -35.76 1.59 -10.97
N GLU A 355 -34.58 1.97 -11.43
CA GLU A 355 -34.24 2.03 -12.86
C GLU A 355 -34.31 0.65 -13.50
N LYS A 356 -33.74 -0.37 -12.84
CA LYS A 356 -33.84 -1.76 -13.26
C LYS A 356 -35.29 -2.22 -13.39
N GLN A 357 -36.14 -1.90 -12.41
CA GLN A 357 -37.56 -2.27 -12.48
C GLN A 357 -38.26 -1.58 -13.65
N SER A 358 -38.02 -0.29 -13.86
CA SER A 358 -38.58 0.45 -15.00
C SER A 358 -38.18 -0.17 -16.34
N LEU A 359 -36.92 -0.59 -16.49
CA LEU A 359 -36.42 -1.25 -17.70
C LEU A 359 -37.01 -2.66 -17.89
N LEU A 360 -37.27 -3.38 -16.80
CA LEU A 360 -37.96 -4.68 -16.86
C LEU A 360 -39.39 -4.49 -17.35
N ASP A 361 -40.12 -3.51 -16.81
CA ASP A 361 -41.50 -3.20 -17.23
C ASP A 361 -41.56 -2.76 -18.71
N GLU A 362 -40.54 -2.05 -19.20
CA GLU A 362 -40.44 -1.67 -20.62
C GLU A 362 -40.15 -2.87 -21.52
N ASN A 363 -39.24 -3.75 -21.09
CA ASN A 363 -38.94 -4.99 -21.81
C ASN A 363 -40.16 -5.92 -21.89
N GLU A 364 -40.95 -6.03 -20.83
CA GLU A 364 -42.20 -6.82 -20.85
C GLU A 364 -43.16 -6.28 -21.91
N LYS A 365 -43.36 -4.97 -22.00
CA LYS A 365 -44.20 -4.34 -23.04
C LYS A 365 -43.67 -4.58 -24.46
N LEU A 366 -42.35 -4.55 -24.64
CA LEU A 366 -41.73 -4.83 -25.94
C LEU A 366 -41.93 -6.30 -26.34
N ILE A 367 -41.82 -7.23 -25.40
CA ILE A 367 -42.09 -8.65 -25.63
C ILE A 367 -43.56 -8.87 -26.03
N GLU A 368 -44.51 -8.25 -25.33
CA GLU A 368 -45.93 -8.32 -25.69
C GLU A 368 -46.19 -7.80 -27.10
N LYS A 369 -45.59 -6.66 -27.47
CA LYS A 369 -45.70 -6.10 -28.81
C LYS A 369 -45.10 -7.01 -29.88
N MET A 370 -43.92 -7.59 -29.62
CA MET A 370 -43.32 -8.56 -30.53
C MET A 370 -44.20 -9.79 -30.75
N GLN A 371 -44.82 -10.32 -29.70
CA GLN A 371 -45.75 -11.44 -29.80
C GLN A 371 -46.98 -11.08 -30.64
N ALA A 372 -47.53 -9.88 -30.47
CA ALA A 372 -48.63 -9.39 -31.30
C ALA A 372 -48.23 -9.26 -32.78
N ASP A 373 -47.06 -8.69 -33.06
CA ASP A 373 -46.51 -8.55 -34.41
C ASP A 373 -46.25 -9.95 -35.05
N GLU A 374 -45.78 -10.93 -34.27
CA GLU A 374 -45.62 -12.32 -34.72
C GLU A 374 -46.96 -12.99 -35.06
N GLU A 375 -48.01 -12.75 -34.28
CA GLU A 375 -49.36 -13.23 -34.58
C GLU A 375 -49.93 -12.60 -35.85
N GLU A 376 -49.72 -11.29 -36.05
CA GLU A 376 -50.12 -10.61 -37.28
C GLU A 376 -49.37 -11.15 -38.50
N LEU A 377 -48.04 -11.33 -38.41
CA LEU A 377 -47.25 -11.94 -39.48
C LEU A 377 -47.73 -13.36 -39.80
N ARG A 378 -48.14 -14.13 -38.79
CA ARG A 378 -48.69 -15.46 -38.99
C ARG A 378 -50.02 -15.42 -39.75
N LYS A 379 -50.93 -14.51 -39.39
CA LYS A 379 -52.19 -14.29 -40.12
C LYS A 379 -51.94 -13.89 -41.56
N LEU A 380 -51.08 -12.89 -41.80
CA LEU A 380 -50.72 -12.43 -43.14
C LEU A 380 -50.09 -13.53 -43.99
N LYS A 381 -49.28 -14.41 -43.38
CA LYS A 381 -48.69 -15.56 -44.06
C LYS A 381 -49.74 -16.59 -44.50
N ASP A 382 -50.75 -16.84 -43.66
CA ASP A 382 -51.86 -17.75 -43.99
C ASP A 382 -52.77 -17.15 -45.07
N GLU A 383 -53.05 -15.84 -45.01
CA GLU A 383 -53.76 -15.10 -46.06
C GLU A 383 -53.00 -15.14 -47.39
N LEU A 384 -51.68 -14.94 -47.38
CA LEU A 384 -50.86 -15.04 -48.59
C LEU A 384 -50.92 -16.45 -49.19
N LYS A 385 -50.85 -17.49 -48.36
CA LYS A 385 -50.91 -18.88 -48.82
C LYS A 385 -52.27 -19.18 -49.47
N THR A 386 -53.37 -18.77 -48.83
CA THR A 386 -54.72 -18.96 -49.39
C THR A 386 -54.90 -18.17 -50.69
N ALA A 387 -54.40 -16.93 -50.77
CA ALA A 387 -54.40 -16.15 -52.00
C ALA A 387 -53.58 -16.80 -53.13
N GLN A 388 -52.43 -17.39 -52.81
CA GLN A 388 -51.63 -18.15 -53.77
C GLN A 388 -52.35 -19.40 -54.27
N GLU A 389 -53.01 -20.16 -53.39
CA GLU A 389 -53.78 -21.35 -53.76
C GLU A 389 -54.96 -20.99 -54.68
N VAL A 390 -55.68 -19.91 -54.38
CA VAL A 390 -56.77 -19.38 -55.21
C VAL A 390 -56.24 -18.91 -56.57
N SER A 391 -55.15 -18.15 -56.60
CA SER A 391 -54.50 -17.70 -57.84
C SER A 391 -54.06 -18.88 -58.72
N LEU A 392 -53.46 -19.92 -58.11
CA LEU A 392 -53.07 -21.15 -58.81
C LEU A 392 -54.29 -21.87 -59.39
N LYS A 393 -55.40 -21.91 -58.66
CA LYS A 393 -56.65 -22.53 -59.12
C LYS A 393 -57.21 -21.78 -60.34
N TYR A 394 -57.30 -20.44 -60.27
CA TYR A 394 -57.72 -19.62 -61.40
C TYR A 394 -56.79 -19.78 -62.61
N HIS A 395 -55.48 -19.89 -62.40
CA HIS A 395 -54.53 -20.13 -63.50
C HIS A 395 -54.75 -21.48 -64.18
N LYS A 396 -55.04 -22.53 -63.41
CA LYS A 396 -55.37 -23.86 -63.96
C LYS A 396 -56.68 -23.85 -64.73
N GLU A 397 -57.73 -23.24 -64.18
CA GLU A 397 -59.02 -23.09 -64.86
C GLU A 397 -58.89 -22.28 -66.15
N SER A 398 -58.13 -21.19 -66.12
CA SER A 398 -57.83 -20.37 -67.30
C SER A 398 -57.11 -21.17 -68.39
N LYS A 399 -56.12 -21.99 -68.04
CA LYS A 399 -55.41 -22.86 -69.00
C LYS A 399 -56.32 -23.91 -69.62
N LEU A 400 -57.17 -24.54 -68.80
CA LEU A 400 -58.11 -25.56 -69.27
C LEU A 400 -59.12 -24.94 -70.24
N MET A 401 -59.63 -23.75 -69.93
CA MET A 401 -60.51 -23.00 -70.83
C MET A 401 -59.80 -22.56 -72.11
N GLU A 402 -58.51 -22.20 -72.05
CA GLU A 402 -57.69 -21.90 -73.24
C GLU A 402 -57.50 -23.14 -74.14
N GLU A 403 -57.27 -24.31 -73.55
CA GLU A 403 -57.21 -25.61 -74.26
C GLU A 403 -58.56 -25.97 -74.91
N GLU A 404 -59.67 -25.82 -74.20
CA GLU A 404 -61.03 -26.02 -74.76
C GLU A 404 -61.29 -25.08 -75.93
N MET A 405 -60.92 -23.80 -75.80
CA MET A 405 -61.04 -22.81 -76.87
C MET A 405 -60.18 -23.16 -78.08
N LEU A 406 -58.98 -23.73 -77.89
CA LEU A 406 -58.14 -24.23 -78.97
C LEU A 406 -58.79 -25.43 -79.68
N GLN A 407 -59.32 -26.41 -78.93
CA GLN A 407 -60.03 -27.56 -79.51
C GLN A 407 -61.25 -27.12 -80.32
N LEU A 408 -62.07 -26.22 -79.79
CA LEU A 408 -63.21 -25.64 -80.49
C LEU A 408 -62.78 -24.93 -81.78
N ARG A 409 -61.68 -24.17 -81.77
CA ARG A 409 -61.14 -23.53 -82.98
C ARG A 409 -60.72 -24.57 -84.02
N GLU A 410 -60.07 -25.67 -83.61
CA GLU A 410 -59.72 -26.77 -84.51
C GLU A 410 -60.96 -27.45 -85.10
N GLU A 411 -61.98 -27.72 -84.29
CA GLU A 411 -63.24 -28.33 -84.75
C GLU A 411 -63.97 -27.43 -85.74
N ILE A 412 -64.05 -26.13 -85.46
CA ILE A 412 -64.58 -25.13 -86.40
C ILE A 412 -63.78 -25.17 -87.70
N GLN A 413 -62.44 -25.22 -87.63
CA GLN A 413 -61.60 -25.29 -88.81
C GLN A 413 -61.81 -26.58 -89.62
N ARG A 414 -61.94 -27.74 -88.95
CA ARG A 414 -62.24 -29.04 -89.59
C ARG A 414 -63.62 -29.05 -90.25
N THR A 415 -64.63 -28.52 -89.57
CA THR A 415 -65.99 -28.41 -90.13
C THR A 415 -66.00 -27.47 -91.34
N PHE A 416 -65.30 -26.33 -91.30
CA PHE A 416 -65.12 -25.47 -92.47
C PHE A 416 -64.41 -26.17 -93.64
N GLN A 417 -63.36 -26.96 -93.39
CA GLN A 417 -62.69 -27.74 -94.44
C GLN A 417 -63.62 -28.79 -95.05
N THR A 418 -64.43 -29.46 -94.22
CA THR A 418 -65.40 -30.46 -94.66
C THR A 418 -66.51 -29.82 -95.51
N LEU A 419 -67.05 -28.67 -95.06
CA LEU A 419 -68.01 -27.88 -95.80
C LEU A 419 -67.45 -27.42 -97.14
N ARG A 420 -66.23 -26.87 -97.18
CA ARG A 420 -65.56 -26.51 -98.45
C ARG A 420 -65.42 -27.70 -99.40
N SER A 421 -65.03 -28.86 -98.87
CA SER A 421 -64.89 -30.07 -99.67
C SER A 421 -66.24 -30.56 -100.21
N SER A 422 -67.30 -30.46 -99.40
CA SER A 422 -68.67 -30.77 -99.80
C SER A 422 -69.22 -29.78 -100.84
N GLU A 423 -68.97 -28.48 -100.67
CA GLU A 423 -69.32 -27.45 -101.65
C GLU A 423 -68.61 -27.69 -102.98
N LYS A 424 -67.31 -27.98 -102.94
CA LYS A 424 -66.55 -28.33 -104.14
C LYS A 424 -67.12 -29.58 -104.84
N PHE A 425 -67.44 -30.63 -104.08
CA PHE A 425 -68.07 -31.82 -104.64
C PHE A 425 -69.45 -31.54 -105.28
N ARG A 426 -70.27 -30.68 -104.64
CA ARG A 426 -71.56 -30.25 -105.20
C ARG A 426 -71.36 -29.41 -106.46
N GLU A 427 -70.33 -28.58 -106.51
CA GLU A 427 -69.98 -27.78 -107.67
C GLU A 427 -69.49 -28.66 -108.83
N ASP A 428 -68.63 -29.65 -108.55
CA ASP A 428 -68.19 -30.66 -109.51
C ASP A 428 -69.38 -31.49 -110.04
N GLN A 429 -70.31 -31.91 -109.17
CA GLN A 429 -71.56 -32.57 -109.59
C GLN A 429 -72.43 -31.67 -110.47
N ARG A 430 -72.57 -30.38 -110.13
CA ARG A 430 -73.33 -29.42 -110.92
C ARG A 430 -72.71 -29.25 -112.31
N LEU A 431 -71.39 -29.14 -112.38
CA LEU A 431 -70.65 -29.06 -113.65
C LEU A 431 -70.85 -30.34 -114.48
N ALA A 432 -70.74 -31.52 -113.89
CA ALA A 432 -70.96 -32.79 -114.57
C ALA A 432 -72.40 -32.93 -115.10
N LEU A 433 -73.41 -32.52 -114.32
CA LEU A 433 -74.80 -32.49 -114.76
C LEU A 433 -75.02 -31.48 -115.91
N GLN A 434 -74.39 -30.32 -115.84
CA GLN A 434 -74.44 -29.31 -116.89
C GLN A 434 -73.79 -29.83 -118.19
N GLU A 435 -72.67 -30.57 -118.08
CA GLU A 435 -72.03 -31.22 -119.21
C GLU A 435 -72.90 -32.34 -119.82
N GLN A 436 -73.54 -33.18 -119.00
CA GLN A 436 -74.51 -34.18 -119.47
C GLN A 436 -75.72 -33.53 -120.18
N LEU A 437 -76.24 -32.43 -119.64
CA LEU A 437 -77.30 -31.64 -120.27
C LEU A 437 -76.86 -31.10 -121.63
N LEU A 438 -75.63 -30.60 -121.74
CA LEU A 438 -75.06 -30.13 -122.99
C LEU A 438 -74.89 -31.28 -124.00
N GLN A 439 -74.34 -32.43 -123.57
CA GLN A 439 -74.18 -33.61 -124.42
C GLN A 439 -75.53 -34.15 -124.93
N THR A 440 -76.56 -34.16 -124.07
CA THR A 440 -77.92 -34.56 -124.48
C THR A 440 -78.55 -33.56 -125.43
N GLN A 441 -78.33 -32.25 -125.24
CA GLN A 441 -78.75 -31.23 -126.22
C GLN A 441 -78.07 -31.41 -127.57
N ILE A 442 -76.75 -31.67 -127.59
CA ILE A 442 -75.99 -31.97 -128.82
C ILE A 442 -76.55 -33.23 -129.49
N ALA A 443 -76.78 -34.32 -128.75
CA ALA A 443 -77.35 -35.55 -129.29
C ALA A 443 -78.77 -35.34 -129.87
N LEU A 444 -79.60 -34.53 -129.20
CA LEU A 444 -80.92 -34.13 -129.70
C LEU A 444 -80.83 -33.28 -130.98
N GLU A 445 -79.84 -32.40 -131.08
CA GLU A 445 -79.58 -31.63 -132.31
C GLU A 445 -79.06 -32.51 -133.45
N GLU A 446 -78.24 -33.52 -133.16
CA GLU A 446 -77.78 -34.51 -134.14
C GLU A 446 -78.92 -35.40 -134.64
N GLU A 447 -79.84 -35.84 -133.77
CA GLU A 447 -81.07 -36.53 -134.21
C GLU A 447 -81.96 -35.63 -135.06
N ARG A 448 -82.10 -34.35 -134.70
CA ARG A 448 -82.82 -33.35 -135.52
C ARG A 448 -82.18 -33.11 -136.89
N LYS A 449 -80.86 -33.31 -137.02
CA LYS A 449 -80.15 -33.25 -138.31
C LYS A 449 -80.29 -34.54 -139.13
N LYS A 450 -80.50 -35.70 -138.51
CA LYS A 450 -80.78 -36.97 -139.21
C LYS A 450 -82.22 -37.11 -139.69
N THR A 451 -83.13 -36.31 -139.15
CA THR A 451 -84.57 -36.27 -139.52
C THR A 451 -84.91 -35.16 -140.53
N ARG A 452 -83.90 -34.45 -141.06
CA ARG A 452 -83.97 -33.57 -142.23
C ARG A 452 -83.20 -34.20 -143.38
#